data_AF-A0A7S0MC73-F1
#
_entry.id   AF-A0A7S0MC73-F1
#
_cell.length_a   1.000
_cell.length_b   1.000
_cell.length_c   1.000
_cell.angle_alpha   90.00
_cell.angle_beta   90.00
_cell.angle_gamma   90.00
#
_symmetry.space_group_name_H-M   'P 1'
#
loop_
_entity.id
_entity.type
_entity.pdbx_description
1 polymer ?
#
loop_
_entity_poly.entity_id
_entity_poly.type
_entity_poly.pdbx_seq_one_letter_code
_entity_poly.pdbx_strand_id
1 'polypeptide(L)'
;GLAFAKGEEDPRAVATTFESRFPAGIVRDRPWQAEAGLGEWFYRNGTFYDSGMVVRAMLEAVSRDGSYLINIPLTPEGELDPGGRRTLEDLGAWMDVHGEGIHDSEAWAVWGEGAVAMPP
;
A
#
# COMPACT_ATOMS: atom_id res chain seq x y z
N GLY A 1 0.76 19.58 -11.98
CA GLY A 1 -0.12 18.43 -11.72
C GLY A 1 0.75 17.19 -11.64
N LEU A 2 0.58 16.37 -10.61
CA LEU A 2 1.30 15.11 -10.45
C LEU A 2 0.69 14.09 -11.44
N ALA A 3 1.48 13.57 -12.37
CA ALA A 3 1.06 12.56 -13.33
C ALA A 3 1.77 11.24 -13.02
N PHE A 4 0.98 10.20 -12.73
CA PHE A 4 1.48 8.86 -12.47
C PHE A 4 1.51 8.02 -13.75
N ALA A 5 2.57 7.24 -13.97
CA ALA A 5 2.62 6.19 -14.98
C ALA A 5 2.63 4.81 -14.32
N LYS A 6 1.88 3.87 -14.92
CA LYS A 6 1.77 2.50 -14.44
C LYS A 6 2.93 1.65 -14.94
N GLY A 7 3.67 1.03 -14.03
CA GLY A 7 4.56 -0.11 -14.28
C GLY A 7 5.84 0.13 -15.09
N GLU A 8 5.96 1.21 -15.87
CA GLU A 8 7.13 1.53 -16.69
C GLU A 8 7.60 2.99 -16.52
N GLU A 9 8.89 3.19 -16.71
CA GLU A 9 9.57 4.50 -16.76
C GLU A 9 9.12 5.27 -18.02
N ASP A 10 7.95 5.91 -17.98
CA ASP A 10 7.69 7.01 -18.92
C ASP A 10 8.49 8.23 -18.45
N PRO A 11 9.46 8.75 -19.24
CA PRO A 11 10.28 9.90 -18.84
C PRO A 11 9.47 11.19 -18.68
N ARG A 12 8.18 11.19 -19.07
CA ARG A 12 7.23 12.29 -18.85
C ARG A 12 6.42 12.13 -17.56
N ALA A 13 6.47 10.95 -16.94
CA ALA A 13 5.76 10.71 -15.69
C ALA A 13 6.50 11.38 -14.53
N VAL A 14 5.73 11.97 -13.63
CA VAL A 14 6.26 12.62 -12.42
C VAL A 14 6.37 11.60 -11.28
N ALA A 15 5.67 10.47 -11.39
CA ALA A 15 5.72 9.37 -10.42
C ALA A 15 5.35 8.01 -11.06
N THR A 16 5.79 6.90 -10.46
CA THR A 16 5.51 5.54 -10.96
C THR A 16 4.57 4.77 -10.02
N THR A 17 3.67 3.94 -10.56
CA THR A 17 2.84 3.01 -9.76
C THR A 17 3.23 1.55 -9.97
N PHE A 18 3.18 0.77 -8.89
CA PHE A 18 3.43 -0.66 -8.88
C PHE A 18 2.19 -1.41 -8.37
N GLU A 19 1.52 -2.14 -9.25
CA GLU A 19 0.38 -2.97 -8.87
C GLU A 19 0.83 -4.21 -8.09
N SER A 20 0.38 -4.32 -6.84
CA SER A 20 0.58 -5.46 -5.93
C SER A 20 2.04 -5.89 -5.76
N ARG A 21 3.00 -4.97 -5.95
CA ARG A 21 4.44 -5.24 -5.86
C ARG A 21 5.20 -4.02 -5.36
N PHE A 22 6.45 -4.25 -4.95
CA PHE A 22 7.37 -3.22 -4.48
C PHE A 22 8.70 -3.32 -5.23
N PRO A 23 9.45 -2.22 -5.37
CA PRO A 23 10.84 -2.27 -5.78
C PRO A 23 11.68 -3.15 -4.85
N ALA A 24 12.76 -3.74 -5.37
CA ALA A 24 13.64 -4.61 -4.57
C ALA A 24 14.42 -3.86 -3.47
N GLY A 25 14.52 -2.55 -3.57
CA GLY A 25 15.20 -1.70 -2.60
C GLY A 25 14.64 -0.28 -2.59
N ILE A 26 15.38 0.62 -1.97
CA ILE A 26 14.99 2.03 -1.84
C ILE A 26 15.11 2.74 -3.20
N VAL A 27 14.09 3.52 -3.56
CA VAL A 27 14.05 4.31 -4.81
C VAL A 27 13.93 5.80 -4.46
N ARG A 28 14.95 6.60 -4.76
CA ARG A 28 15.01 8.05 -4.44
C ARG A 28 15.13 8.98 -5.65
N ASP A 29 15.38 8.42 -6.83
CA ASP A 29 15.52 9.21 -8.06
C ASP A 29 14.19 9.75 -8.57
N ARG A 30 13.07 9.22 -8.06
CA ARG A 30 11.70 9.64 -8.39
C ARG A 30 10.70 9.23 -7.30
N PRO A 31 9.57 9.95 -7.15
CA PRO A 31 8.44 9.47 -6.37
C PRO A 31 7.82 8.20 -6.97
N TRP A 32 7.33 7.31 -6.11
CA TRP A 32 6.59 6.14 -6.52
C TRP A 32 5.55 5.71 -5.49
N GLN A 33 4.59 4.90 -5.91
CA GLN A 33 3.61 4.28 -5.01
C GLN A 33 3.33 2.83 -5.38
N ALA A 34 3.07 1.99 -4.38
CA ALA A 34 2.45 0.69 -4.59
C ALA A 34 0.93 0.81 -4.47
N GLU A 35 0.20 0.11 -5.33
CA GLU A 35 -1.27 0.07 -5.31
C GLU A 35 -1.77 -1.37 -5.19
N ALA A 36 -2.81 -1.59 -4.39
CA ALA A 36 -3.48 -2.88 -4.29
C ALA A 36 -4.98 -2.72 -4.02
N GLY A 37 -5.76 -3.72 -4.40
CA GLY A 37 -7.13 -3.89 -3.93
C GLY A 37 -7.18 -4.59 -2.58
N LEU A 38 -8.11 -4.21 -1.72
CA LEU A 38 -8.42 -4.95 -0.50
C LEU A 38 -9.14 -6.25 -0.90
N GLY A 39 -8.35 -7.30 -1.08
CA GLY A 39 -8.78 -8.53 -1.76
C GLY A 39 -8.69 -8.36 -3.28
N GLU A 40 -9.73 -7.81 -3.89
CA GLU A 40 -9.83 -7.59 -5.35
C GLU A 40 -10.04 -6.10 -5.65
N TRP A 41 -9.88 -5.71 -6.93
CA TRP A 41 -10.19 -4.34 -7.37
C TRP A 41 -11.69 -4.00 -7.31
N PHE A 42 -12.54 -5.00 -7.52
CA PHE A 42 -14.00 -4.88 -7.48
C PHE A 42 -14.57 -5.77 -6.40
N TYR A 43 -15.76 -5.41 -5.91
CA TYR A 43 -16.39 -6.15 -4.83
C TYR A 43 -16.68 -7.60 -5.20
N ARG A 44 -16.29 -8.49 -4.30
CA ARG A 44 -16.55 -9.93 -4.39
C ARG A 44 -17.06 -10.42 -3.04
N ASN A 45 -18.24 -11.01 -3.04
CA ASN A 45 -18.81 -11.59 -1.82
C ASN A 45 -17.90 -12.72 -1.29
N GLY A 46 -17.73 -12.79 0.02
CA GLY A 46 -16.88 -13.77 0.69
C GLY A 46 -15.38 -13.48 0.57
N THR A 47 -15.00 -12.24 0.27
CA THR A 47 -13.59 -11.81 0.33
C THR A 47 -13.07 -11.96 1.75
N PHE A 48 -11.89 -12.53 1.88
CA PHE A 48 -11.17 -12.60 3.15
C PHE A 48 -10.37 -11.31 3.35
N TYR A 49 -10.47 -10.74 4.54
CA TYR A 49 -9.80 -9.49 4.91
C TYR A 49 -8.83 -9.72 6.06
N ASP A 50 -7.61 -9.23 5.92
CA ASP A 50 -6.59 -9.18 6.97
C ASP A 50 -5.98 -7.77 7.02
N SER A 51 -6.42 -6.96 7.98
CA SER A 51 -5.91 -5.61 8.22
C SER A 51 -4.39 -5.60 8.44
N GLY A 52 -3.84 -6.65 9.06
CA GLY A 52 -2.41 -6.76 9.31
C GLY A 52 -1.59 -6.96 8.03
N MET A 53 -2.14 -7.59 6.99
CA MET A 53 -1.47 -7.65 5.69
C MET A 53 -1.40 -6.27 5.03
N VAL A 54 -2.44 -5.46 5.18
CA VAL A 54 -2.47 -4.09 4.65
C VAL A 54 -1.41 -3.22 5.34
N VAL A 55 -1.30 -3.30 6.68
CA VAL A 55 -0.25 -2.60 7.43
C VAL A 55 1.14 -3.03 6.96
N ARG A 56 1.40 -4.34 6.82
CA ARG A 56 2.70 -4.83 6.34
C ARG A 56 3.02 -4.34 4.94
N ALA A 57 2.06 -4.40 4.01
CA ALA A 57 2.22 -3.88 2.66
C ALA A 57 2.53 -2.37 2.64
N MET A 58 1.88 -1.58 3.48
CA MET A 58 2.18 -0.16 3.65
C MET A 58 3.61 0.05 4.16
N LEU A 59 4.05 -0.72 5.16
CA LEU A 59 5.42 -0.64 5.69
C LEU A 59 6.47 -1.03 4.65
N GLU A 60 6.18 -2.01 3.78
CA GLU A 60 7.07 -2.35 2.65
C GLU A 60 7.22 -1.17 1.67
N ALA A 61 6.15 -0.42 1.39
CA ALA A 61 6.23 0.77 0.54
C ALA A 61 7.00 1.92 1.22
N VAL A 62 6.59 2.30 2.43
CA VAL A 62 7.16 3.44 3.18
C VAL A 62 8.65 3.25 3.43
N SER A 63 9.06 2.05 3.85
CA SER A 63 10.48 1.74 4.11
C SER A 63 11.39 1.85 2.87
N ARG A 64 10.82 1.81 1.67
CA ARG A 64 11.53 1.93 0.38
C ARG A 64 11.31 3.29 -0.29
N ASP A 65 10.87 4.29 0.47
CA ASP A 65 10.67 5.67 0.04
C ASP A 65 9.49 5.84 -0.91
N GLY A 66 8.47 4.99 -0.75
CA GLY A 66 7.24 5.01 -1.53
C GLY A 66 5.99 5.30 -0.70
N SER A 67 4.92 5.66 -1.40
CA SER A 67 3.57 5.72 -0.81
C SER A 67 2.80 4.42 -1.06
N TYR A 68 1.77 4.16 -0.25
CA TYR A 68 0.88 3.02 -0.44
C TYR A 68 -0.56 3.49 -0.68
N LEU A 69 -1.16 2.98 -1.74
CA LEU A 69 -2.55 3.22 -2.11
C LEU A 69 -3.33 1.91 -1.98
N ILE A 70 -4.37 1.92 -1.16
CA ILE A 70 -5.29 0.79 -1.03
C ILE A 70 -6.67 1.15 -1.59
N ASN A 71 -7.16 0.34 -2.52
CA ASN A 71 -8.53 0.42 -3.01
C ASN A 71 -9.43 -0.45 -2.12
N ILE A 72 -10.55 0.11 -1.65
CA ILE A 72 -11.53 -0.60 -0.84
C ILE A 72 -12.83 -0.71 -1.64
N PRO A 73 -13.14 -1.88 -2.21
CA PRO A 73 -14.32 -2.03 -3.04
C PRO A 73 -15.62 -1.84 -2.24
N LEU A 74 -16.54 -1.09 -2.81
CA LEU A 74 -17.90 -0.94 -2.29
C LEU A 74 -18.79 -2.05 -2.83
N THR A 75 -19.81 -2.44 -2.05
CA THR A 75 -20.89 -3.33 -2.50
C THR A 75 -21.60 -2.75 -3.73
N PRO A 76 -22.39 -3.55 -4.49
CA PRO A 76 -23.19 -3.02 -5.60
C PRO A 76 -24.16 -1.91 -5.20
N GLU A 77 -24.57 -1.88 -3.93
CA GLU A 77 -25.41 -0.84 -3.33
C GLU A 77 -24.62 0.43 -2.96
N GLY A 78 -23.30 0.42 -3.11
CA GLY A 78 -22.42 1.56 -2.85
C GLY A 78 -21.97 1.69 -1.39
N GLU A 79 -22.06 0.62 -0.61
CA GLU A 79 -21.71 0.62 0.81
C GLU A 79 -20.37 -0.07 1.07
N LEU A 80 -19.73 0.25 2.19
CA LEU A 80 -18.64 -0.59 2.72
C LEU A 80 -19.24 -1.86 3.28
N ASP A 81 -18.71 -3.01 2.86
CA ASP A 81 -19.05 -4.27 3.50
C ASP A 81 -18.42 -4.33 4.92
N PRO A 82 -18.87 -5.26 5.78
CA PRO A 82 -18.38 -5.33 7.16
C PRO A 82 -16.86 -5.50 7.28
N GLY A 83 -16.25 -6.26 6.36
CA GLY A 83 -14.81 -6.50 6.39
C GLY A 83 -13.98 -5.30 5.95
N GLY A 84 -14.40 -4.60 4.89
CA GLY A 84 -13.79 -3.36 4.44
C GLY A 84 -13.91 -2.24 5.49
N ARG A 85 -15.08 -2.11 6.13
CA ARG A 85 -15.27 -1.20 7.27
C ARG A 85 -14.31 -1.52 8.41
N ARG A 86 -14.25 -2.79 8.81
CA ARG A 86 -13.37 -3.23 9.90
C ARG A 86 -11.90 -2.95 9.60
N THR A 87 -11.49 -3.20 8.37
CA THR A 87 -10.12 -2.91 7.91
C THR A 87 -9.79 -1.43 8.07
N LEU A 88 -10.68 -0.52 7.65
CA LEU A 88 -10.49 0.92 7.82
C LEU A 88 -10.38 1.34 9.29
N GLU A 89 -11.24 0.79 10.14
CA GLU A 89 -11.23 1.06 11.60
C GLU A 89 -9.93 0.59 12.25
N ASP A 90 -9.48 -0.63 11.93
CA ASP A 90 -8.23 -1.19 12.44
C ASP A 90 -7.01 -0.39 11.95
N LEU A 91 -7.02 0.04 10.68
CA LEU A 91 -5.95 0.89 10.12
C LEU A 91 -5.91 2.25 10.80
N GLY A 92 -7.06 2.89 11.03
CA GLY A 92 -7.14 4.15 11.77
C GLY A 92 -6.57 4.02 13.18
N ALA A 93 -7.02 3.00 13.93
CA ALA A 93 -6.52 2.75 15.28
C ALA A 93 -5.01 2.43 15.31
N TRP A 94 -4.48 1.74 14.30
CA TRP A 94 -3.04 1.49 14.19
C TRP A 94 -2.26 2.78 13.88
N MET A 95 -2.77 3.62 12.97
CA MET A 95 -2.15 4.89 12.60
C MET A 95 -2.15 5.91 13.74
N ASP A 96 -3.18 5.93 14.60
CA ASP A 96 -3.22 6.80 15.79
C ASP A 96 -2.01 6.59 16.72
N VAL A 97 -1.44 5.38 16.74
CA VAL A 97 -0.29 5.03 17.57
C VAL A 97 1.04 5.16 16.82
N HIS A 98 1.08 4.80 15.53
CA HIS A 98 2.33 4.63 14.78
C HIS A 98 2.55 5.68 13.68
N GLY A 99 1.62 6.62 13.51
CA GLY A 99 1.61 7.56 12.39
C GLY A 99 2.86 8.44 12.28
N GLU A 100 3.56 8.72 13.38
CA GLU A 100 4.83 9.47 13.36
C GLU A 100 5.95 8.76 12.57
N GLY A 101 5.91 7.43 12.49
CA GLY A 101 6.87 6.64 11.71
C GLY A 101 6.49 6.50 10.24
N ILE A 102 5.36 7.09 9.84
CA ILE A 102 4.80 6.99 8.49
C ILE A 102 4.73 8.38 7.85
N HIS A 103 4.00 9.30 8.47
CA HIS A 103 3.82 10.65 7.96
C HIS A 103 5.10 11.48 8.11
N ASP A 104 5.42 12.27 7.08
CA ASP A 104 6.61 13.11 7.01
C ASP A 104 7.93 12.36 7.27
N SER A 105 7.91 11.03 7.11
CA SER A 105 9.07 10.16 7.21
C SER A 105 9.76 9.99 5.86
N GLU A 106 11.02 9.59 5.89
CA GLU A 106 11.79 9.19 4.72
C GLU A 106 12.42 7.82 5.01
N ALA A 107 12.67 7.03 3.97
CA ALA A 107 13.36 5.76 4.13
C ALA A 107 14.74 5.96 4.78
N TRP A 108 15.16 5.02 5.63
CA TRP A 108 16.49 5.02 6.23
C TRP A 108 17.59 4.63 5.21
N ALA A 109 18.82 4.37 5.67
CA ALA A 109 19.90 3.84 4.84
C ALA A 109 19.67 2.39 4.39
N VAL A 110 18.92 1.61 5.18
CA VAL A 110 18.55 0.22 4.90
C VAL A 110 17.05 0.08 5.19
N TRP A 111 16.30 -0.49 4.24
CA TRP A 111 14.83 -0.52 4.30
C TRP A 111 14.26 -1.64 5.18
N GLY A 112 15.02 -2.69 5.44
CA GLY A 112 14.53 -3.83 6.20
C GLY A 112 15.63 -4.79 6.63
N GLU A 113 15.27 -5.66 7.56
CA GLU A 113 16.13 -6.69 8.12
C GLU A 113 15.38 -8.03 8.17
N GLY A 114 16.12 -9.13 8.22
CA GLY A 114 15.56 -10.48 8.29
C GLY A 114 15.22 -11.10 6.93
N ALA A 115 15.04 -12.42 6.92
CA ALA A 115 14.55 -13.15 5.76
C ALA A 115 13.05 -13.37 5.93
N VAL A 116 12.24 -12.78 5.05
CA VAL A 116 10.83 -13.17 4.92
C VAL A 116 10.80 -14.45 4.10
N ALA A 117 10.80 -15.60 4.78
CA ALA A 117 10.46 -16.86 4.14
C ALA A 117 8.96 -16.80 3.83
N MET A 118 8.62 -16.51 2.58
CA MET A 118 7.25 -16.69 2.10
C MET A 118 6.92 -18.19 2.27
N PRO A 119 5.91 -18.56 3.07
CA PRO A 119 5.44 -19.94 3.07
C PRO A 119 5.03 -20.34 1.65
N PRO A 120 5.26 -21.59 1.24
CA PRO A 120 5.02 -22.06 -0.13
C PRO A 120 3.57 -21.92 -0.57
#